data_AF-A0A8X7CSJ6-F1
#
_entry.id   AF-A0A8X7CSJ6-F1
#
_cell.length_a   1.000
_cell.length_b   1.000
_cell.length_c   1.000
_cell.angle_alpha   90.00
_cell.angle_beta   90.00
_cell.angle_gamma   90.00
#
_symmetry.space_group_name_H-M   'P 1'
#
loop_
_entity.id
_entity.type
_entity.pdbx_description
1 polymer ?
#
loop_
_entity_poly.entity_id
_entity_poly.type
_entity_poly.pdbx_seq_one_letter_code
_entity_poly.pdbx_strand_id
1 'polypeptide(L)'
;MGTTYPISILACTCYKMVVRVVCRAPQFVVCLFAHAVATSTTPHGRLCIEVYNWKRESACLSQFNLHTLGKIVYLLKLSTLVKTTTLIGLLKTARLLRLVRVARKIDRYSEYGAAVLLLLVATFALIAHWLACIWYAIANAERSMQEPKIGWLDALANMTHQFYNNSQGGPSIKSKYVTALYFTFSSLTSVGFGNVSPNTNMEKIFAIIVMLVGSLMYASIFGNVSAIIQRLYSGTARYHTQLLRVKEFIRFHQIPNPLRQRLEEYFQHAWTYTNGIDMNMVLKGFPECLQADICLHLNRNLLNTCPAFKGASPGCLRALSMKFKTTHAPPGDTLVHRGDVLTSLYFISRGTIEIMKDDAIMAILGKKNIFIF
;
A
#
# COMPACT_ATOMS: atom_id res chain seq x y z
N MET A 1 8.66 -7.64 65.42
CA MET A 1 8.60 -8.52 64.22
C MET A 1 7.14 -8.66 63.85
N GLY A 2 6.62 -8.35 62.66
CA GLY A 2 7.19 -7.90 61.40
C GLY A 2 6.00 -7.58 60.50
N THR A 3 5.94 -6.32 60.09
CA THR A 3 5.30 -5.69 58.92
C THR A 3 4.49 -6.54 57.94
N THR A 4 3.24 -6.13 57.75
CA THR A 4 2.34 -6.35 56.62
C THR A 4 2.77 -5.64 55.32
N TYR A 5 2.43 -6.24 54.16
CA TYR A 5 2.53 -5.81 52.74
C TYR A 5 3.91 -6.00 52.06
N PRO A 6 4.01 -6.75 50.92
CA PRO A 6 3.54 -6.27 49.60
C PRO A 6 3.11 -7.39 48.60
N ILE A 7 1.82 -7.70 48.45
CA ILE A 7 1.32 -8.65 47.40
C ILE A 7 0.29 -8.00 46.45
N SER A 8 -0.27 -6.86 46.83
CA SER A 8 -1.27 -6.11 46.05
C SER A 8 -0.69 -5.33 44.85
N ILE A 9 0.62 -5.03 44.85
CA ILE A 9 1.26 -4.21 43.81
C ILE A 9 1.68 -5.04 42.58
N LEU A 10 2.09 -6.31 42.74
CA LEU A 10 2.40 -7.20 41.60
C LEU A 10 1.15 -7.66 40.85
N ALA A 11 0.05 -7.93 41.56
CA ALA A 11 -1.23 -8.32 40.97
C ALA A 11 -1.83 -7.20 40.08
N CYS A 12 -1.70 -5.94 40.49
CA CYS A 12 -2.18 -4.79 39.73
C CYS A 12 -1.29 -4.46 38.51
N THR A 13 0.01 -4.79 38.58
CA THR A 13 0.97 -4.60 37.48
C THR A 13 0.84 -5.69 36.40
N CYS A 14 0.60 -6.95 36.79
CA CYS A 14 0.31 -8.06 35.88
C CYS A 14 -1.07 -7.96 35.21
N TYR A 15 -2.11 -7.55 35.97
CA TYR A 15 -3.43 -7.21 35.42
C TYR A 15 -3.32 -6.12 34.34
N LYS A 16 -2.60 -5.03 34.61
CA LYS A 16 -2.34 -3.96 33.62
C LYS A 16 -1.52 -4.42 32.43
N MET A 17 -0.68 -5.46 32.53
CA MET A 17 0.20 -5.92 31.46
C MET A 17 -0.46 -6.94 30.52
N VAL A 18 -1.24 -7.88 31.04
CA VAL A 18 -2.01 -8.85 30.23
C VAL A 18 -3.19 -8.17 29.54
N VAL A 19 -3.90 -7.27 30.25
CA VAL A 19 -4.91 -6.40 29.63
C VAL A 19 -4.25 -5.49 28.59
N ARG A 20 -3.02 -5.00 28.80
CA ARG A 20 -2.29 -4.24 27.76
C ARG A 20 -1.85 -5.07 26.56
N VAL A 21 -1.64 -6.38 26.65
CA VAL A 21 -1.24 -7.20 25.50
C VAL A 21 -2.46 -7.73 24.74
N VAL A 22 -3.50 -8.15 25.47
CA VAL A 22 -4.73 -8.71 24.92
C VAL A 22 -5.74 -7.62 24.51
N CYS A 23 -5.77 -6.46 25.16
CA CYS A 23 -6.54 -5.30 24.67
C CYS A 23 -5.71 -4.42 23.71
N ARG A 24 -4.37 -4.50 23.68
CA ARG A 24 -3.62 -3.88 22.57
C ARG A 24 -3.58 -4.72 21.31
N ALA A 25 -3.70 -6.04 21.33
CA ALA A 25 -3.83 -6.83 20.10
C ALA A 25 -5.01 -6.37 19.21
N PRO A 26 -6.23 -6.13 19.74
CA PRO A 26 -7.30 -5.49 18.99
C PRO A 26 -7.02 -4.00 18.77
N GLN A 27 -6.33 -3.25 19.66
CA GLN A 27 -5.88 -1.89 19.30
C GLN A 27 -4.76 -1.88 18.24
N PHE A 28 -4.07 -2.99 17.98
CA PHE A 28 -2.97 -3.12 17.01
C PHE A 28 -3.53 -3.49 15.65
N VAL A 29 -4.53 -4.38 15.62
CA VAL A 29 -5.39 -4.62 14.46
C VAL A 29 -6.19 -3.35 14.17
N VAL A 30 -6.88 -2.76 15.13
CA VAL A 30 -7.63 -1.49 14.96
C VAL A 30 -6.71 -0.31 14.66
N CYS A 31 -5.47 -0.22 15.16
CA CYS A 31 -4.53 0.84 14.73
C CYS A 31 -3.94 0.56 13.35
N LEU A 32 -3.65 -0.69 12.96
CA LEU A 32 -3.26 -1.02 11.57
C LEU A 32 -4.43 -0.76 10.61
N PHE A 33 -5.65 -1.10 11.00
CA PHE A 33 -6.88 -0.84 10.26
C PHE A 33 -7.21 0.65 10.23
N ALA A 34 -7.03 1.40 11.33
CA ALA A 34 -7.19 2.85 11.36
C ALA A 34 -6.09 3.56 10.59
N HIS A 35 -4.85 3.04 10.54
CA HIS A 35 -3.80 3.55 9.65
C HIS A 35 -4.13 3.23 8.19
N ALA A 36 -4.60 2.02 7.88
CA ALA A 36 -4.98 1.61 6.53
C ALA A 36 -6.19 2.39 6.00
N VAL A 37 -7.16 2.71 6.85
CA VAL A 37 -8.31 3.57 6.53
C VAL A 37 -7.90 5.04 6.46
N ALA A 38 -7.02 5.53 7.36
CA ALA A 38 -6.48 6.89 7.32
C ALA A 38 -5.52 7.14 6.14
N THR A 39 -4.91 6.11 5.56
CA THR A 39 -4.12 6.23 4.32
C THR A 39 -4.99 6.47 3.07
N SER A 40 -6.31 6.53 3.20
CA SER A 40 -7.15 7.20 2.22
C SER A 40 -7.45 8.63 2.70
N THR A 41 -6.70 9.63 2.21
CA THR A 41 -7.26 10.94 1.78
C THR A 41 -6.20 11.93 1.27
N THR A 42 -6.42 12.30 0.00
CA THR A 42 -6.37 13.65 -0.62
C THR A 42 -5.10 14.53 -0.65
N PRO A 43 -4.87 15.26 -1.75
CA PRO A 43 -3.58 15.87 -2.12
C PRO A 43 -3.35 17.30 -1.60
N HIS A 44 -4.03 17.72 -0.53
CA HIS A 44 -3.87 19.09 -0.01
C HIS A 44 -3.48 19.09 1.47
N GLY A 45 -2.22 19.51 1.71
CA GLY A 45 -1.59 19.61 3.03
C GLY A 45 -2.24 20.65 3.95
N ARG A 46 -3.43 20.35 4.47
CA ARG A 46 -3.93 20.90 5.73
C ARG A 46 -4.38 19.76 6.63
N LEU A 47 -3.75 19.71 7.80
CA LEU A 47 -4.06 18.78 8.87
C LEU A 47 -5.39 19.22 9.51
N CYS A 48 -6.53 18.88 8.90
CA CYS A 48 -7.82 18.97 9.60
C CYS A 48 -7.97 17.74 10.49
N ILE A 49 -7.51 17.87 11.73
CA ILE A 49 -7.86 16.97 12.82
C ILE A 49 -9.30 17.32 13.22
N GLU A 50 -10.29 16.77 12.51
CA GLU A 50 -11.62 16.59 13.09
C GLU A 50 -11.65 15.19 13.71
N VAL A 51 -11.40 15.15 15.02
CA VAL A 51 -11.64 13.98 15.87
C VAL A 51 -13.14 13.75 15.90
N TYR A 52 -13.68 13.04 14.91
CA TYR A 52 -15.01 12.46 15.03
C TYR A 52 -15.02 11.53 16.24
N ASN A 53 -16.04 11.70 17.06
CA ASN A 53 -16.11 11.37 18.48
C ASN A 53 -16.23 9.85 18.75
N TRP A 54 -15.22 9.07 18.35
CA TRP A 54 -15.13 7.60 18.50
C TRP A 54 -14.86 7.13 19.94
N LYS A 55 -15.13 7.98 20.94
CA LYS A 55 -14.96 7.66 22.35
C LYS A 55 -16.24 7.09 22.99
N ARG A 56 -17.40 7.23 22.31
CA ARG A 56 -18.71 6.82 22.84
C ARG A 56 -19.15 5.42 22.38
N GLU A 57 -18.78 4.98 21.18
CA GLU A 57 -19.13 3.63 20.67
C GLU A 57 -18.17 2.52 21.14
N SER A 58 -16.92 2.86 21.47
CA SER A 58 -15.94 1.93 22.03
C SER A 58 -16.29 1.47 23.47
N ALA A 59 -17.19 2.18 24.16
CA ALA A 59 -17.72 1.75 25.46
C ALA A 59 -18.71 0.57 25.34
N CYS A 60 -19.56 0.56 24.31
CA CYS A 60 -20.61 -0.45 24.16
C CYS A 60 -20.08 -1.83 23.70
N LEU A 61 -19.03 -1.85 22.88
CA LEU A 61 -18.32 -3.08 22.48
C LEU A 61 -17.40 -3.65 23.57
N SER A 62 -17.05 -2.85 24.60
CA SER A 62 -16.17 -3.30 25.69
C SER A 62 -16.87 -4.12 26.77
N GLN A 63 -18.19 -3.99 26.93
CA GLN A 63 -18.95 -4.66 27.99
C GLN A 63 -19.57 -5.99 27.57
N PHE A 64 -19.84 -6.22 26.28
CA PHE A 64 -20.54 -7.43 25.84
C PHE A 64 -19.65 -8.68 25.68
N ASN A 65 -18.32 -8.53 25.64
CA ASN A 65 -17.39 -9.65 25.42
C ASN A 65 -16.46 -9.97 26.61
N LEU A 66 -16.44 -9.13 27.65
CA LEU A 66 -15.49 -9.27 28.76
C LEU A 66 -15.83 -10.44 29.70
N HIS A 67 -17.11 -10.82 29.80
CA HIS A 67 -17.56 -11.88 30.70
C HIS A 67 -17.28 -13.29 30.13
N THR A 68 -17.41 -13.46 28.81
CA THR A 68 -17.18 -14.72 28.09
C THR A 68 -15.68 -14.98 27.90
N LEU A 69 -14.92 -13.94 27.53
CA LEU A 69 -13.45 -13.99 27.51
C LEU A 69 -12.86 -14.13 28.92
N GLY A 70 -13.51 -13.53 29.93
CA GLY A 70 -13.13 -13.67 31.34
C GLY A 70 -13.21 -15.13 31.83
N LYS A 71 -14.22 -15.89 31.40
CA LYS A 71 -14.35 -17.33 31.73
C LYS A 71 -13.33 -18.19 31.00
N ILE A 72 -13.02 -17.90 29.73
CA ILE A 72 -11.96 -18.57 28.95
C ILE A 72 -10.59 -18.31 29.57
N VAL A 73 -10.34 -17.08 30.04
CA VAL A 73 -9.12 -16.70 30.76
C VAL A 73 -9.06 -17.30 32.16
N TYR A 74 -10.19 -17.47 32.86
CA TYR A 74 -10.25 -18.14 34.17
C TYR A 74 -9.98 -19.65 34.06
N LEU A 75 -10.42 -20.29 32.97
CA LEU A 75 -10.05 -21.67 32.63
C LEU A 75 -8.57 -21.81 32.25
N LEU A 76 -8.00 -20.83 31.54
CA LEU A 76 -6.55 -20.70 31.36
C LEU A 76 -5.81 -20.46 32.69
N LYS A 77 -6.43 -19.75 33.65
CA LYS A 77 -5.92 -19.52 35.01
C LYS A 77 -5.97 -20.76 35.92
N LEU A 78 -6.68 -21.81 35.52
CA LEU A 78 -6.57 -23.13 36.16
C LEU A 78 -5.41 -23.94 35.57
N SER A 79 -5.02 -23.67 34.31
CA SER A 79 -3.83 -24.26 33.67
C SER A 79 -2.50 -23.62 34.10
N THR A 80 -2.52 -22.48 34.81
CA THR A 80 -1.33 -21.69 35.16
C THR A 80 -0.42 -22.27 36.24
N LEU A 81 -0.69 -23.45 36.79
CA LEU A 81 0.31 -24.19 37.56
C LEU A 81 1.38 -24.83 36.65
N VAL A 82 1.10 -24.94 35.35
CA VAL A 82 2.04 -25.49 34.36
C VAL A 82 2.68 -24.34 33.56
N LYS A 83 3.88 -23.95 34.02
CA LYS A 83 4.98 -23.33 33.24
C LYS A 83 4.94 -21.82 33.01
N THR A 84 5.45 -21.10 34.01
CA THR A 84 6.06 -19.75 33.92
C THR A 84 7.08 -19.55 32.78
N THR A 85 7.57 -20.63 32.14
CA THR A 85 8.53 -20.61 31.03
C THR A 85 7.93 -20.21 29.67
N THR A 86 6.62 -20.40 29.44
CA THR A 86 5.96 -20.03 28.18
C THR A 86 5.68 -18.52 28.08
N LEU A 87 5.42 -17.87 29.22
CA LEU A 87 5.17 -16.41 29.31
C LEU A 87 6.41 -15.58 28.94
N ILE A 88 7.61 -16.06 29.30
CA ILE A 88 8.91 -15.43 28.96
C ILE A 88 9.18 -15.55 27.45
N GLY A 89 8.72 -16.63 26.81
CA GLY A 89 8.76 -16.82 25.35
C GLY A 89 7.87 -15.83 24.60
N LEU A 90 6.67 -15.53 25.12
CA LEU A 90 5.77 -14.50 24.60
C LEU A 90 6.37 -13.08 24.71
N LEU A 91 7.16 -12.78 25.73
CA LEU A 91 7.91 -11.51 25.79
C LEU A 91 8.98 -11.39 24.68
N LYS A 92 9.48 -12.51 24.12
CA LYS A 92 10.36 -12.46 22.94
C LYS A 92 9.60 -12.03 21.68
N THR A 93 8.30 -12.29 21.55
CA THR A 93 7.50 -11.80 20.41
C THR A 93 7.29 -10.29 20.47
N ALA A 94 7.42 -9.65 21.63
CA ALA A 94 7.48 -8.18 21.73
C ALA A 94 8.71 -7.59 21.00
N ARG A 95 9.76 -8.38 20.71
CA ARG A 95 10.86 -7.94 19.83
C ARG A 95 10.40 -7.71 18.39
N LEU A 96 9.29 -8.32 17.95
CA LEU A 96 8.67 -8.05 16.64
C LEU A 96 8.11 -6.62 16.56
N LEU A 97 7.92 -5.92 17.69
CA LEU A 97 7.64 -4.47 17.68
C LEU A 97 8.77 -3.66 17.04
N ARG A 98 9.99 -4.22 16.94
CA ARG A 98 11.09 -3.60 16.16
C ARG A 98 10.79 -3.58 14.66
N LEU A 99 9.99 -4.53 14.15
CA LEU A 99 9.53 -4.52 12.75
C LEU A 99 8.62 -3.32 12.46
N VAL A 100 7.94 -2.74 13.45
CA VAL A 100 7.18 -1.48 13.29
C VAL A 100 8.11 -0.31 12.97
N ARG A 101 9.37 -0.33 13.46
CA ARG A 101 10.37 0.68 13.06
C ARG A 101 10.83 0.46 11.61
N VAL A 102 10.88 -0.79 11.16
CA VAL A 102 11.19 -1.15 9.77
C VAL A 102 10.04 -0.74 8.85
N ALA A 103 8.79 -1.01 9.22
CA ALA A 103 7.59 -0.57 8.50
C ALA A 103 7.54 0.96 8.34
N ARG A 104 7.78 1.72 9.43
CA ARG A 104 7.88 3.19 9.37
C ARG A 104 9.04 3.72 8.54
N LYS A 105 10.09 2.91 8.32
CA LYS A 105 11.20 3.27 7.43
C LYS A 105 10.89 2.88 5.98
N ILE A 106 10.07 1.86 5.77
CA ILE A 106 9.52 1.43 4.47
C ILE A 106 8.50 2.43 3.90
N ASP A 107 7.77 3.18 4.72
CA ASP A 107 6.87 4.25 4.23
C ASP A 107 7.60 5.31 3.37
N ARG A 108 8.91 5.51 3.60
CA ARG A 108 9.77 6.37 2.76
C ARG A 108 10.20 5.74 1.43
N TYR A 109 9.96 4.45 1.24
CA TYR A 109 10.33 3.65 0.07
C TYR A 109 9.10 3.03 -0.61
N SER A 110 7.92 3.67 -0.53
CA SER A 110 6.64 3.15 -1.05
C SER A 110 6.57 2.84 -2.56
N GLU A 111 7.70 2.94 -3.27
CA GLU A 111 7.90 2.45 -4.63
C GLU A 111 7.95 0.91 -4.72
N TYR A 112 8.21 0.19 -3.63
CA TYR A 112 8.25 -1.28 -3.63
C TYR A 112 6.96 -1.91 -3.10
N GLY A 113 5.88 -1.86 -3.89
CA GLY A 113 4.63 -2.57 -3.58
C GLY A 113 4.83 -4.06 -3.24
N ALA A 114 5.86 -4.68 -3.81
CA ALA A 114 6.29 -6.05 -3.49
C ALA A 114 6.75 -6.23 -2.03
N ALA A 115 7.41 -5.25 -1.43
CA ALA A 115 7.87 -5.32 -0.03
C ALA A 115 6.69 -5.29 0.95
N VAL A 116 5.66 -4.49 0.66
CA VAL A 116 4.41 -4.44 1.43
C VAL A 116 3.67 -5.77 1.33
N LEU A 117 3.58 -6.35 0.13
CA LEU A 117 2.97 -7.66 -0.08
C LEU A 117 3.70 -8.77 0.68
N LEU A 118 5.03 -8.81 0.61
CA LEU A 118 5.84 -9.79 1.33
C LEU A 118 5.64 -9.66 2.84
N LEU A 119 5.67 -8.43 3.37
CA LEU A 119 5.41 -8.17 4.78
C LEU A 119 4.03 -8.66 5.20
N LEU A 120 3.02 -8.41 4.38
CA LEU A 120 1.64 -8.82 4.66
C LEU A 120 1.50 -10.35 4.67
N VAL A 121 2.10 -11.05 3.70
CA VAL A 121 2.14 -12.53 3.66
C VAL A 121 2.90 -13.09 4.87
N ALA A 122 4.01 -12.47 5.27
CA ALA A 122 4.76 -12.89 6.45
C ALA A 122 3.95 -12.71 7.74
N THR A 123 3.21 -11.59 7.87
CA THR A 123 2.32 -11.38 9.02
C THR A 123 1.16 -12.38 9.04
N PHE A 124 0.60 -12.74 7.88
CA PHE A 124 -0.43 -13.77 7.74
C PHE A 124 0.06 -15.13 8.24
N ALA A 125 1.24 -15.57 7.77
CA ALA A 125 1.84 -16.83 8.19
C ALA A 125 2.16 -16.86 9.70
N LEU A 126 2.61 -15.75 10.27
CA LEU A 126 2.89 -15.64 11.70
C LEU A 126 1.61 -15.77 12.55
N ILE A 127 0.52 -15.11 12.13
CA ILE A 127 -0.77 -15.20 12.83
C ILE A 127 -1.33 -16.62 12.73
N ALA A 128 -1.26 -17.26 11.56
CA ALA A 128 -1.67 -18.65 11.39
C ALA A 128 -0.90 -19.59 12.34
N HIS A 129 0.42 -19.40 12.45
CA HIS A 129 1.25 -20.15 13.41
C HIS A 129 0.80 -19.96 14.86
N TRP A 130 0.55 -18.72 15.29
CA TRP A 130 0.08 -18.45 16.66
C TRP A 130 -1.28 -19.09 16.94
N LEU A 131 -2.23 -18.96 16.01
CA LEU A 131 -3.53 -19.59 16.14
C LEU A 131 -3.42 -21.12 16.17
N ALA A 132 -2.52 -21.73 15.40
CA ALA A 132 -2.29 -23.17 15.41
C ALA A 132 -1.73 -23.66 16.75
N CYS A 133 -0.81 -22.89 17.34
CA CYS A 133 -0.27 -23.19 18.68
C CYS A 133 -1.36 -23.07 19.75
N ILE A 134 -2.23 -22.06 19.67
CA ILE A 134 -3.36 -21.90 20.59
C ILE A 134 -4.35 -23.07 20.41
N TRP A 135 -4.64 -23.45 19.17
CA TRP A 135 -5.52 -24.58 18.85
C TRP A 135 -5.04 -25.90 19.45
N TYR A 136 -3.75 -26.17 19.30
CA TYR A 136 -3.10 -27.32 19.94
C TYR A 136 -3.15 -27.24 21.47
N ALA A 137 -2.92 -26.05 22.05
CA ALA A 137 -2.96 -25.87 23.50
C ALA A 137 -4.36 -26.11 24.08
N ILE A 138 -5.42 -25.65 23.41
CA ILE A 138 -6.82 -25.88 23.81
C ILE A 138 -7.10 -27.37 23.87
N ALA A 139 -6.80 -28.09 22.80
CA ALA A 139 -7.14 -29.51 22.74
C ALA A 139 -6.26 -30.37 23.65
N ASN A 140 -5.00 -29.99 23.91
CA ASN A 140 -4.19 -30.66 24.93
C ASN A 140 -4.71 -30.40 26.36
N ALA A 141 -5.28 -29.22 26.63
CA ALA A 141 -5.92 -28.92 27.91
C ALA A 141 -7.24 -29.67 28.09
N GLU A 142 -8.12 -29.66 27.09
CA GLU A 142 -9.42 -30.37 27.14
C GLU A 142 -9.25 -31.89 27.28
N ARG A 143 -8.28 -32.47 26.56
CA ARG A 143 -7.95 -33.90 26.66
C ARG A 143 -7.64 -34.34 28.09
N SER A 144 -7.08 -33.46 28.92
CA SER A 144 -6.73 -33.77 30.31
C SER A 144 -7.91 -33.68 31.28
N MET A 145 -9.01 -33.02 30.88
CA MET A 145 -10.13 -32.70 31.76
C MET A 145 -11.44 -33.42 31.40
N GLN A 146 -11.58 -33.93 30.17
CA GLN A 146 -12.87 -34.35 29.62
C GLN A 146 -12.89 -35.84 29.22
N GLU A 147 -13.88 -36.56 29.74
CA GLU A 147 -14.26 -37.92 29.36
C GLU A 147 -15.72 -37.84 28.86
N PRO A 148 -16.07 -38.25 27.62
CA PRO A 148 -15.26 -38.97 26.63
C PRO A 148 -14.31 -38.07 25.80
N LYS A 149 -13.21 -38.67 25.34
CA LYS A 149 -12.15 -38.03 24.54
C LYS A 149 -12.59 -37.90 23.07
N ILE A 150 -13.28 -36.81 22.74
CA ILE A 150 -13.85 -36.53 21.41
C ILE A 150 -13.12 -35.43 20.62
N GLY A 151 -12.05 -34.85 21.17
CA GLY A 151 -11.35 -33.71 20.57
C GLY A 151 -10.66 -34.03 19.24
N TRP A 152 -10.23 -33.00 18.51
CA TRP A 152 -9.62 -33.18 17.18
C TRP A 152 -8.31 -34.00 17.24
N LEU A 153 -7.57 -33.97 18.36
CA LEU A 153 -6.37 -34.80 18.54
C LEU A 153 -6.68 -36.30 18.63
N ASP A 154 -7.85 -36.67 19.17
CA ASP A 154 -8.31 -38.05 19.25
C ASP A 154 -8.80 -38.54 17.88
N ALA A 155 -9.52 -37.68 17.16
CA ALA A 155 -9.87 -37.94 15.77
C ALA A 155 -8.62 -38.15 14.89
N LEU A 156 -7.59 -37.31 15.05
CA LEU A 156 -6.32 -37.46 14.36
C LEU A 156 -5.64 -38.79 14.71
N ALA A 157 -5.58 -39.14 16.00
CA ALA A 157 -4.97 -40.41 16.43
C ALA A 157 -5.68 -41.63 15.84
N ASN A 158 -7.00 -41.57 15.72
CA ASN A 158 -7.79 -42.62 15.09
C ASN A 158 -7.47 -42.73 13.59
N MET A 159 -7.41 -41.60 12.88
CA MET A 159 -7.08 -41.55 11.45
C MET A 159 -5.66 -42.04 11.15
N THR A 160 -4.69 -41.75 12.02
CA THR A 160 -3.30 -42.16 11.82
C THR A 160 -2.97 -43.52 12.43
N HIS A 161 -3.96 -44.22 13.03
CA HIS A 161 -3.78 -45.45 13.81
C HIS A 161 -2.71 -45.35 14.92
N GLN A 162 -2.51 -44.15 15.48
CA GLN A 162 -1.53 -43.87 16.53
C GLN A 162 -2.27 -43.52 17.82
N PHE A 163 -2.83 -44.55 18.46
CA PHE A 163 -3.63 -44.40 19.67
C PHE A 163 -2.80 -43.97 20.88
N TYR A 164 -3.45 -43.28 21.81
CA TYR A 164 -2.82 -42.82 23.04
C TYR A 164 -2.84 -43.92 24.11
N ASN A 165 -1.73 -44.63 24.28
CA ASN A 165 -1.47 -45.48 25.45
C ASN A 165 -0.90 -44.66 26.63
N ASN A 166 -1.26 -45.06 27.85
CA ASN A 166 -1.19 -44.36 29.16
C ASN A 166 0.07 -43.56 29.54
N SER A 167 1.12 -43.45 28.72
CA SER A 167 2.25 -42.56 29.02
C SER A 167 3.10 -42.11 27.83
N GLN A 168 3.06 -42.78 26.65
CA GLN A 168 3.83 -42.37 25.46
C GLN A 168 3.11 -42.52 24.12
N GLY A 169 1.82 -42.87 24.11
CA GLY A 169 1.09 -43.02 22.85
C GLY A 169 0.62 -41.69 22.24
N GLY A 170 0.19 -41.77 20.97
CA GLY A 170 -0.39 -40.65 20.22
C GLY A 170 0.41 -40.23 18.99
N PRO A 171 -0.17 -39.37 18.14
CA PRO A 171 0.49 -38.88 16.95
C PRO A 171 1.77 -38.10 17.23
N SER A 172 2.73 -38.19 16.30
CA SER A 172 4.00 -37.46 16.39
C SER A 172 3.81 -35.95 16.54
N ILE A 173 4.75 -35.26 17.19
CA ILE A 173 4.69 -33.79 17.35
C ILE A 173 4.64 -33.06 16.00
N LYS A 174 5.32 -33.60 14.98
CA LYS A 174 5.29 -33.08 13.61
C LYS A 174 3.89 -33.20 13.02
N SER A 175 3.26 -34.37 13.15
CA SER A 175 1.88 -34.59 12.68
C SER A 175 0.91 -33.65 13.38
N LYS A 176 0.96 -33.54 14.72
CA LYS A 176 0.13 -32.61 15.50
C LYS A 176 0.28 -31.16 15.03
N TYR A 177 1.52 -30.69 14.83
CA TYR A 177 1.80 -29.32 14.39
C TYR A 177 1.34 -29.04 12.95
N VAL A 178 1.62 -29.95 12.01
CA VAL A 178 1.21 -29.81 10.61
C VAL A 178 -0.31 -29.83 10.49
N THR A 179 -1.00 -30.73 11.21
CA THR A 179 -2.47 -30.79 11.22
C THR A 179 -3.08 -29.52 11.84
N ALA A 180 -2.52 -29.00 12.93
CA ALA A 180 -2.98 -27.76 13.54
C ALA A 180 -2.77 -26.54 12.61
N LEU A 181 -1.61 -26.44 11.97
CA LEU A 181 -1.35 -25.41 10.96
C LEU A 181 -2.33 -25.54 9.79
N TYR A 182 -2.53 -26.75 9.27
CA TYR A 182 -3.44 -27.02 8.17
C TYR A 182 -4.89 -26.59 8.48
N PHE A 183 -5.39 -26.90 9.68
CA PHE A 183 -6.71 -26.44 10.13
C PHE A 183 -6.79 -24.91 10.17
N THR A 184 -5.80 -24.25 10.76
CA THR A 184 -5.80 -22.78 10.86
C THR A 184 -5.64 -22.08 9.52
N PHE A 185 -4.76 -22.56 8.64
CA PHE A 185 -4.63 -22.00 7.29
C PHE A 185 -5.91 -22.20 6.49
N SER A 186 -6.49 -23.40 6.48
CA SER A 186 -7.74 -23.66 5.75
C SER A 186 -8.94 -22.87 6.28
N SER A 187 -8.97 -22.57 7.58
CA SER A 187 -9.99 -21.70 8.19
C SER A 187 -9.74 -20.23 7.90
N LEU A 188 -8.49 -19.75 7.97
CA LEU A 188 -8.13 -18.37 7.69
C LEU A 188 -8.29 -17.99 6.21
N THR A 189 -8.06 -18.94 5.30
CA THR A 189 -8.27 -18.74 3.85
C THR A 189 -9.70 -19.01 3.41
N SER A 190 -10.61 -19.32 4.35
CA SER A 190 -12.02 -19.67 4.08
C SER A 190 -12.24 -20.89 3.17
N VAL A 191 -11.23 -21.76 3.00
CA VAL A 191 -11.34 -22.97 2.16
C VAL A 191 -12.11 -24.07 2.90
N GLY A 192 -11.78 -24.31 4.17
CA GLY A 192 -12.58 -25.15 5.07
C GLY A 192 -12.89 -26.57 4.57
N PHE A 193 -11.87 -27.35 4.18
CA PHE A 193 -12.03 -28.71 3.64
C PHE A 193 -12.81 -29.70 4.54
N GLY A 194 -12.91 -29.43 5.85
CA GLY A 194 -13.76 -30.21 6.78
C GLY A 194 -13.19 -31.55 7.26
N ASN A 195 -12.04 -31.98 6.74
CA ASN A 195 -11.32 -33.19 7.18
C ASN A 195 -10.72 -33.08 8.60
N VAL A 196 -10.39 -31.87 9.04
CA VAL A 196 -10.05 -31.56 10.43
C VAL A 196 -11.09 -30.56 10.92
N SER A 197 -11.89 -30.97 11.90
CA SER A 197 -13.03 -30.19 12.37
C SER A 197 -13.04 -30.05 13.89
N PRO A 198 -13.62 -28.95 14.40
CA PRO A 198 -13.84 -28.77 15.84
C PRO A 198 -14.98 -29.69 16.32
N ASN A 199 -14.71 -30.54 17.29
CA ASN A 199 -15.69 -31.47 17.85
C ASN A 199 -16.27 -30.95 19.17
N THR A 200 -15.43 -30.40 20.05
CA THR A 200 -15.87 -29.86 21.36
C THR A 200 -16.47 -28.47 21.25
N ASN A 201 -17.21 -28.04 22.27
CA ASN A 201 -17.79 -26.70 22.30
C ASN A 201 -16.73 -25.59 22.37
N MET A 202 -15.62 -25.80 23.10
CA MET A 202 -14.52 -24.84 23.13
C MET A 202 -13.79 -24.80 21.79
N GLU A 203 -13.60 -25.97 21.19
CA GLU A 203 -13.04 -26.11 19.85
C GLU A 203 -13.87 -25.31 18.82
N LYS A 204 -15.21 -25.42 18.88
CA LYS A 204 -16.15 -24.70 18.01
C LYS A 204 -16.14 -23.19 18.26
N ILE A 205 -16.13 -22.74 19.52
CA ILE A 205 -16.03 -21.31 19.86
C ILE A 205 -14.74 -20.71 19.32
N PHE A 206 -13.61 -21.42 19.46
CA PHE A 206 -12.35 -20.97 18.89
C PHE A 206 -12.39 -20.93 17.37
N ALA A 207 -12.97 -21.94 16.72
CA ALA A 207 -13.12 -21.97 15.27
C ALA A 207 -13.92 -20.76 14.75
N ILE A 208 -15.02 -20.38 15.42
CA ILE A 208 -15.81 -19.17 15.07
C ILE A 208 -14.93 -17.92 15.14
N ILE A 209 -14.12 -17.77 16.19
CA ILE A 209 -13.21 -16.62 16.34
C ILE A 209 -12.17 -16.61 15.22
N VAL A 210 -11.57 -17.77 14.89
CA VAL A 210 -10.58 -17.89 13.80
C VAL A 210 -11.19 -17.54 12.45
N MET A 211 -12.43 -17.97 12.18
CA MET A 211 -13.12 -17.65 10.93
C MET A 211 -13.41 -16.14 10.81
N LEU A 212 -13.80 -15.47 11.89
CA LEU A 212 -14.00 -14.00 11.90
C LEU A 212 -12.69 -13.23 11.71
N VAL A 213 -11.60 -13.68 12.32
CA VAL A 213 -10.27 -13.08 12.12
C VAL A 213 -9.79 -13.33 10.69
N GLY A 214 -10.03 -14.53 10.16
CA GLY A 214 -9.69 -14.94 8.81
C GLY A 214 -10.35 -14.07 7.75
N SER A 215 -11.66 -13.83 7.86
CA SER A 215 -12.39 -13.01 6.89
C SER A 215 -11.87 -11.57 6.83
N LEU A 216 -11.60 -10.94 7.99
CA LEU A 216 -11.03 -9.59 8.06
C LEU A 216 -9.60 -9.53 7.48
N MET A 217 -8.77 -10.52 7.79
CA MET A 217 -7.41 -10.59 7.27
C MET A 217 -7.39 -10.82 5.75
N TYR A 218 -8.24 -11.71 5.25
CA TYR A 218 -8.38 -11.99 3.82
C TYR A 218 -8.81 -10.74 3.06
N ALA A 219 -9.82 -10.02 3.55
CA ALA A 219 -10.27 -8.75 2.97
C ALA A 219 -9.14 -7.71 2.90
N SER A 220 -8.32 -7.60 3.97
CA SER A 220 -7.16 -6.71 3.99
C SER A 220 -6.09 -7.09 2.96
N ILE A 221 -5.80 -8.40 2.79
CA ILE A 221 -4.82 -8.86 1.79
C ILE A 221 -5.27 -8.49 0.39
N PHE A 222 -6.52 -8.81 0.04
CA PHE A 222 -7.08 -8.48 -1.27
C PHE A 222 -7.14 -6.96 -1.51
N GLY A 223 -7.51 -6.17 -0.50
CA GLY A 223 -7.50 -4.71 -0.60
C GLY A 223 -6.11 -4.14 -0.91
N ASN A 224 -5.07 -4.63 -0.23
CA ASN A 224 -3.69 -4.20 -0.48
C ASN A 224 -3.18 -4.64 -1.86
N VAL A 225 -3.48 -5.86 -2.28
CA VAL A 225 -3.14 -6.35 -3.63
C VAL A 225 -3.81 -5.48 -4.70
N SER A 226 -5.10 -5.17 -4.53
CA SER A 226 -5.84 -4.30 -5.46
C SER A 226 -5.22 -2.89 -5.54
N ALA A 227 -4.87 -2.29 -4.40
CA ALA A 227 -4.22 -0.99 -4.35
C ALA A 227 -2.83 -0.99 -5.03
N ILE A 228 -2.06 -2.06 -4.85
CA ILE A 228 -0.77 -2.23 -5.54
C ILE A 228 -0.97 -2.32 -7.05
N ILE A 229 -1.92 -3.14 -7.50
CA ILE A 229 -2.27 -3.27 -8.93
C ILE A 229 -2.65 -1.91 -9.51
N GLN A 230 -3.54 -1.16 -8.84
CA GLN A 230 -3.94 0.17 -9.29
C GLN A 230 -2.74 1.13 -9.42
N ARG A 231 -1.78 1.07 -8.49
CA ARG A 231 -0.55 1.88 -8.55
C ARG A 231 0.36 1.45 -9.70
N LEU A 232 0.57 0.15 -9.93
CA LEU A 232 1.35 -0.38 -11.05
C LEU A 232 0.81 0.10 -12.40
N TYR A 233 -0.52 0.12 -12.56
CA TYR A 233 -1.16 0.56 -13.80
C TYR A 233 -1.38 2.08 -13.88
N SER A 234 -1.10 2.85 -12.83
CA SER A 234 -1.38 4.29 -12.79
C SER A 234 -0.64 5.11 -13.87
N GLY A 235 0.60 4.73 -14.21
CA GLY A 235 1.40 5.42 -15.24
C GLY A 235 0.82 5.24 -16.65
N THR A 236 0.52 3.99 -17.03
CA THR A 236 -0.09 3.65 -18.32
C THR A 236 -1.55 4.13 -18.40
N ALA A 237 -2.29 4.09 -17.28
CA ALA A 237 -3.65 4.60 -17.21
C ALA A 237 -3.73 6.09 -17.58
N ARG A 238 -2.78 6.91 -17.12
CA ARG A 238 -2.76 8.35 -17.45
C ARG A 238 -2.65 8.60 -18.96
N TYR A 239 -1.77 7.87 -19.65
CA TYR A 239 -1.63 7.95 -21.11
C TYR A 239 -2.94 7.62 -21.81
N HIS A 240 -3.54 6.47 -21.45
CA HIS A 240 -4.79 6.04 -22.07
C HIS A 240 -5.96 6.98 -21.77
N THR A 241 -6.09 7.50 -20.55
CA THR A 241 -7.14 8.46 -20.21
C THR A 241 -7.03 9.73 -21.04
N GLN A 242 -5.83 10.29 -21.22
CA GLN A 242 -5.65 11.50 -22.03
C GLN A 242 -5.87 11.22 -23.52
N LEU A 243 -5.38 10.09 -24.04
CA LEU A 243 -5.63 9.66 -25.42
C LEU A 243 -7.13 9.46 -25.70
N LEU A 244 -7.87 8.88 -24.75
CA LEU A 244 -9.32 8.70 -24.86
C LEU A 244 -10.04 10.05 -24.96
N ARG A 245 -9.63 11.07 -24.20
CA ARG A 245 -10.18 12.43 -24.31
C ARG A 245 -9.95 13.04 -25.70
N VAL A 246 -8.77 12.85 -26.27
CA VAL A 246 -8.46 13.29 -27.64
C VAL A 246 -9.35 12.56 -28.65
N LYS A 247 -9.50 11.24 -28.52
CA LYS A 247 -10.37 10.44 -29.40
C LYS A 247 -11.85 10.83 -29.29
N GLU A 248 -12.31 11.13 -28.08
CA GLU A 248 -13.68 11.59 -27.85
C GLU A 248 -13.92 12.97 -28.48
N PHE A 249 -12.96 13.89 -28.35
CA PHE A 249 -13.00 15.19 -29.04
C PHE A 249 -13.08 15.04 -30.57
N ILE A 250 -12.25 14.17 -31.14
CA ILE A 250 -12.24 13.83 -32.57
C ILE A 250 -13.61 13.29 -33.02
N ARG A 251 -14.19 12.38 -32.23
CA ARG A 251 -15.50 11.79 -32.53
C ARG A 251 -16.63 12.81 -32.41
N PHE A 252 -16.62 13.63 -31.37
CA PHE A 252 -17.67 14.62 -31.11
C PHE A 252 -17.73 15.70 -32.21
N HIS A 253 -16.57 16.19 -32.64
CA HIS A 253 -16.49 17.20 -33.70
C HIS A 253 -16.44 16.62 -35.13
N GLN A 254 -16.57 15.30 -35.29
CA GLN A 254 -16.53 14.61 -36.59
C GLN A 254 -15.31 15.01 -37.44
N ILE A 255 -14.13 15.00 -36.81
CA ILE A 255 -12.89 15.42 -37.46
C ILE A 255 -12.52 14.42 -38.57
N PRO A 256 -12.22 14.89 -39.81
CA PRO A 256 -11.89 14.02 -40.92
C PRO A 256 -10.61 13.21 -40.66
N ASN A 257 -10.56 11.98 -41.19
CA ASN A 257 -9.46 11.02 -41.01
C ASN A 257 -8.03 11.59 -41.15
N PRO A 258 -7.69 12.42 -42.16
CA PRO A 258 -6.34 12.98 -42.28
C PRO A 258 -5.97 13.90 -41.10
N LEU A 259 -6.89 14.74 -40.62
CA LEU A 259 -6.64 15.61 -39.47
C LEU A 259 -6.64 14.82 -38.16
N ARG A 260 -7.51 13.81 -38.05
CA ARG A 260 -7.52 12.86 -36.94
C ARG A 260 -6.18 12.15 -36.76
N GLN A 261 -5.60 11.62 -37.85
CA GLN A 261 -4.32 10.92 -37.79
C GLN A 261 -3.21 11.86 -37.31
N ARG A 262 -3.16 13.09 -37.85
CA ARG A 262 -2.22 14.12 -37.40
C ARG A 262 -2.37 14.45 -35.91
N LEU A 263 -3.59 14.56 -35.40
CA LEU A 263 -3.85 14.80 -33.96
C LEU A 263 -3.37 13.64 -33.08
N GLU A 264 -3.65 12.39 -33.47
CA GLU A 264 -3.22 11.20 -32.72
C GLU A 264 -1.69 11.06 -32.72
N GLU A 265 -1.03 11.26 -33.87
CA GLU A 265 0.43 11.22 -34.01
C GLU A 265 1.12 12.35 -33.21
N TYR A 266 0.60 13.57 -33.29
CA TYR A 266 1.07 14.70 -32.49
C TYR A 266 1.01 14.36 -30.99
N PHE A 267 -0.12 13.84 -30.52
CA PHE A 267 -0.30 13.49 -29.11
C PHE A 267 0.71 12.43 -28.66
N GLN A 268 0.92 11.38 -29.47
CA GLN A 268 1.88 10.31 -29.15
C GLN A 268 3.33 10.83 -29.11
N HIS A 269 3.72 11.68 -30.07
CA HIS A 269 5.03 12.33 -30.07
C HIS A 269 5.22 13.28 -28.89
N ALA A 270 4.22 14.11 -28.60
CA ALA A 270 4.26 15.02 -27.45
C ALA A 270 4.38 14.24 -26.14
N TRP A 271 3.65 13.13 -26.00
CA TRP A 271 3.71 12.28 -24.80
C TRP A 271 5.07 11.62 -24.61
N THR A 272 5.65 11.05 -25.66
CA THR A 272 6.98 10.40 -25.57
C THR A 272 8.09 11.39 -25.20
N TYR A 273 7.98 12.65 -25.61
CA TYR A 273 8.97 13.68 -25.27
C TYR A 273 8.76 14.28 -23.87
N THR A 274 7.51 14.54 -23.49
CA THR A 274 7.18 15.24 -22.23
C THR A 274 6.83 14.30 -21.07
N ASN A 275 6.68 13.00 -21.33
CA ASN A 275 6.05 12.02 -20.43
C ASN A 275 4.65 12.47 -19.93
N GLY A 276 3.96 13.29 -20.72
CA GLY A 276 2.67 13.87 -20.37
C GLY A 276 2.73 14.95 -19.30
N ILE A 277 3.91 15.44 -18.91
CA ILE A 277 4.08 16.47 -17.88
C ILE A 277 3.79 17.86 -18.48
N ASP A 278 2.77 18.53 -17.95
CA ASP A 278 2.52 19.94 -18.26
C ASP A 278 3.45 20.83 -17.44
N MET A 279 4.46 21.38 -18.10
CA MET A 279 5.45 22.27 -17.49
C MET A 279 4.82 23.49 -16.82
N ASN A 280 3.75 24.06 -17.38
CA ASN A 280 3.11 25.23 -16.79
C ASN A 280 2.43 24.87 -15.47
N MET A 281 1.82 23.68 -15.40
CA MET A 281 1.20 23.17 -14.18
C MET A 281 2.25 22.89 -13.09
N VAL A 282 3.41 22.33 -13.47
CA VAL A 282 4.53 22.07 -12.55
C VAL A 282 5.11 23.38 -12.03
N LEU A 283 5.37 24.36 -12.90
CA LEU A 283 5.98 25.64 -12.52
C LEU A 283 5.09 26.43 -11.55
N LYS A 284 3.76 26.39 -11.72
CA LYS A 284 2.79 27.03 -10.79
C LYS A 284 2.89 26.51 -9.35
N GLY A 285 3.47 25.33 -9.12
CA GLY A 285 3.70 24.79 -7.78
C GLY A 285 4.86 25.43 -7.02
N PHE A 286 5.70 26.23 -7.70
CA PHE A 286 6.89 26.85 -7.12
C PHE A 286 6.74 28.39 -7.03
N PRO A 287 7.45 29.05 -6.10
CA PRO A 287 7.60 30.51 -6.09
C PRO A 287 8.21 31.05 -7.41
N GLU A 288 7.84 32.27 -7.81
CA GLU A 288 8.25 32.87 -9.08
C GLU A 288 9.78 32.91 -9.28
N CYS A 289 10.56 33.15 -8.22
CA CYS A 289 12.02 33.11 -8.30
C CYS A 289 12.54 31.73 -8.75
N LEU A 290 12.01 30.66 -8.17
CA LEU A 290 12.40 29.30 -8.53
C LEU A 290 11.92 28.92 -9.94
N GLN A 291 10.72 29.37 -10.33
CA GLN A 291 10.25 29.19 -11.70
C GLN A 291 11.22 29.79 -12.71
N ALA A 292 11.68 31.01 -12.45
CA ALA A 292 12.58 31.72 -13.34
C ALA A 292 13.96 31.05 -13.46
N ASP A 293 14.46 30.46 -12.37
CA ASP A 293 15.72 29.72 -12.37
C ASP A 293 15.59 28.38 -13.12
N ILE A 294 14.47 27.68 -12.95
CA ILE A 294 14.14 26.47 -13.72
C ILE A 294 14.05 26.79 -15.21
N CYS A 295 13.28 27.82 -15.58
CA CYS A 295 13.12 28.26 -16.97
C CYS A 295 14.45 28.69 -17.60
N LEU A 296 15.32 29.37 -16.84
CA LEU A 296 16.66 29.73 -17.30
C LEU A 296 17.50 28.48 -17.57
N HIS A 297 17.44 27.48 -16.68
CA HIS A 297 18.16 26.22 -16.85
C HIS A 297 17.67 25.43 -18.07
N LEU A 298 16.36 25.32 -18.27
CA LEU A 298 15.76 24.59 -19.39
C LEU A 298 16.16 25.21 -20.73
N ASN A 299 16.17 26.55 -20.81
CA ASN A 299 16.47 27.29 -22.02
C ASN A 299 17.96 27.65 -22.19
N ARG A 300 18.84 27.22 -21.28
CA ARG A 300 20.27 27.62 -21.25
C ARG A 300 21.01 27.38 -22.57
N ASN A 301 20.71 26.26 -23.24
CA ASN A 301 21.39 25.89 -24.48
C ASN A 301 21.04 26.88 -25.60
N LEU A 302 19.77 27.28 -25.69
CA LEU A 302 19.28 28.23 -26.67
C LEU A 302 19.81 29.63 -26.38
N LEU A 303 19.74 30.06 -25.12
CA LEU A 303 20.22 31.37 -24.68
C LEU A 303 21.73 31.56 -24.91
N ASN A 304 22.54 30.52 -24.69
CA ASN A 304 24.00 30.60 -24.87
C ASN A 304 24.44 30.45 -26.33
N THR A 305 23.68 29.71 -27.16
CA THR A 305 24.07 29.44 -28.56
C THR A 305 23.63 30.55 -29.50
N CYS A 306 22.50 31.21 -29.19
CA CYS A 306 21.88 32.18 -30.07
C CYS A 306 22.64 33.53 -30.02
N PRO A 307 23.09 34.07 -31.16
CA PRO A 307 23.82 35.33 -31.19
C PRO A 307 22.98 36.53 -30.74
N ALA A 308 21.65 36.49 -30.87
CA ALA A 308 20.76 37.58 -30.47
C ALA A 308 20.75 37.85 -28.95
N PHE A 309 21.17 36.88 -28.13
CA PHE A 309 21.21 37.04 -26.67
C PHE A 309 22.63 37.31 -26.14
N LYS A 310 23.63 37.44 -27.02
CA LYS A 310 25.00 37.79 -26.62
C LYS A 310 25.01 39.20 -26.03
N GLY A 311 25.46 39.32 -24.78
CA GLY A 311 25.51 40.59 -24.05
C GLY A 311 24.24 40.96 -23.29
N ALA A 312 23.20 40.12 -23.30
CA ALA A 312 22.02 40.35 -22.46
C ALA A 312 22.35 40.19 -20.98
N SER A 313 21.79 41.06 -20.13
CA SER A 313 21.98 40.96 -18.68
C SER A 313 21.32 39.69 -18.13
N PRO A 314 21.81 39.12 -17.01
CA PRO A 314 21.20 37.95 -16.39
C PRO A 314 19.73 38.17 -16.02
N GLY A 315 19.36 39.40 -15.62
CA GLY A 315 17.97 39.77 -15.33
C GLY A 315 17.08 39.74 -16.58
N CYS A 316 17.60 40.20 -17.72
CA CYS A 316 16.89 40.12 -19.01
C CYS A 316 16.69 38.66 -19.45
N LEU A 317 17.74 37.83 -19.36
CA LEU A 317 17.67 36.40 -19.68
C LEU A 317 16.66 35.66 -18.81
N ARG A 318 16.56 36.03 -17.52
CA ARG A 318 15.60 35.48 -16.57
C ARG A 318 14.16 35.90 -16.88
N ALA A 319 13.95 37.15 -17.31
CA ALA A 319 12.63 37.62 -17.73
C ALA A 319 12.19 36.97 -19.05
N LEU A 320 13.11 36.81 -20.01
CA LEU A 320 12.87 36.13 -21.29
C LEU A 320 12.61 34.63 -21.12
N SER A 321 13.36 33.97 -20.24
CA SER A 321 13.22 32.53 -20.00
C SER A 321 11.82 32.15 -19.53
N MET A 322 11.17 33.02 -18.74
CA MET A 322 9.80 32.86 -18.28
C MET A 322 8.74 33.05 -19.37
N LYS A 323 9.09 33.68 -20.50
CA LYS A 323 8.18 33.89 -21.64
C LYS A 323 8.33 32.83 -22.72
N PHE A 324 9.42 32.07 -22.74
CA PHE A 324 9.59 30.99 -23.70
C PHE A 324 8.59 29.86 -23.46
N LYS A 325 7.93 29.43 -24.54
CA LYS A 325 7.10 28.23 -24.58
C LYS A 325 7.76 27.23 -25.50
N THR A 326 8.06 26.04 -24.97
CA THR A 326 8.61 24.95 -25.78
C THR A 326 7.46 24.27 -26.53
N THR A 327 7.54 24.26 -27.86
CA THR A 327 6.60 23.57 -28.73
C THR A 327 7.32 22.46 -29.49
N HIS A 328 6.64 21.33 -29.67
CA HIS A 328 7.11 20.19 -30.45
C HIS A 328 6.23 20.06 -31.69
N ALA A 329 6.83 19.78 -32.84
CA ALA A 329 6.13 19.49 -34.07
C ALA A 329 6.65 18.18 -34.67
N PRO A 330 5.77 17.28 -35.12
CA PRO A 330 6.18 16.05 -35.79
C PRO A 330 6.73 16.35 -37.20
N PRO A 331 7.50 15.42 -37.80
CA PRO A 331 7.97 15.55 -39.17
C PRO A 331 6.81 15.72 -40.16
N GLY A 332 6.97 16.62 -41.14
CA GLY A 332 5.95 16.89 -42.16
C GLY A 332 4.84 17.85 -41.74
N ASP A 333 4.84 18.33 -40.49
CA ASP A 333 3.85 19.30 -40.03
C ASP A 333 4.22 20.73 -40.46
N THR A 334 3.28 21.44 -41.08
CA THR A 334 3.47 22.84 -41.46
C THR A 334 3.23 23.75 -40.25
N LEU A 335 4.26 24.48 -39.83
CA LEU A 335 4.19 25.37 -38.66
C LEU A 335 3.47 26.69 -38.94
N VAL A 336 3.67 27.26 -40.13
CA VAL A 336 3.17 28.56 -40.54
C VAL A 336 2.74 28.46 -42.01
N HIS A 337 1.52 28.90 -42.31
CA HIS A 337 1.04 29.00 -43.68
C HIS A 337 1.25 30.41 -44.24
N ARG A 338 1.38 30.51 -45.56
CA ARG A 338 1.49 31.80 -46.24
C ARG A 338 0.19 32.59 -46.04
N GLY A 339 0.29 33.77 -45.43
CA GLY A 339 -0.85 34.64 -45.13
C GLY A 339 -1.27 34.61 -43.66
N ASP A 340 -0.68 33.76 -42.82
CA ASP A 340 -0.92 33.76 -41.39
C ASP A 340 -0.35 35.02 -40.72
N VAL A 341 -1.08 35.54 -39.72
CA VAL A 341 -0.58 36.64 -38.89
C VAL A 341 0.42 36.10 -37.88
N LEU A 342 1.63 36.66 -37.92
CA LEU A 342 2.74 36.23 -37.08
C LEU A 342 2.66 36.93 -35.72
N THR A 343 2.39 36.15 -34.68
CA THR A 343 2.25 36.66 -33.31
C THR A 343 3.40 36.25 -32.40
N SER A 344 4.29 35.37 -32.87
CA SER A 344 5.33 34.73 -32.06
C SER A 344 6.63 34.54 -32.83
N LEU A 345 7.75 34.67 -32.12
CA LEU A 345 9.09 34.39 -32.62
C LEU A 345 9.46 32.94 -32.31
N TYR A 346 10.06 32.25 -33.29
CA TYR A 346 10.42 30.84 -33.15
C TYR A 346 11.94 30.66 -33.15
N PHE A 347 12.40 29.79 -32.26
CA PHE A 347 13.81 29.43 -32.13
C PHE A 347 13.97 27.92 -32.21
N ILE A 348 14.78 27.44 -33.16
CA ILE A 348 15.04 26.00 -33.29
C ILE A 348 16.05 25.56 -32.23
N SER A 349 15.56 24.79 -31.25
CA SER A 349 16.42 24.12 -30.26
C SER A 349 16.98 22.79 -30.79
N ARG A 350 16.17 22.01 -31.52
CA ARG A 350 16.54 20.71 -32.12
C ARG A 350 15.74 20.47 -33.40
N GLY A 351 16.34 19.79 -34.36
CA GLY A 351 15.73 19.47 -35.66
C GLY A 351 16.09 20.47 -36.76
N THR A 352 15.43 20.31 -37.89
CA THR A 352 15.54 21.16 -39.08
C THR A 352 14.15 21.51 -39.57
N ILE A 353 14.00 22.69 -40.15
CA ILE A 353 12.76 23.17 -40.76
C ILE A 353 13.06 23.52 -42.22
N GLU A 354 12.14 23.16 -43.10
CA GLU A 354 12.21 23.45 -44.53
C GLU A 354 11.27 24.61 -44.83
N ILE A 355 11.78 25.63 -45.52
CA ILE A 355 10.96 26.72 -46.06
C ILE A 355 10.60 26.34 -47.49
N MET A 356 9.31 26.16 -47.74
CA MET A 356 8.79 25.86 -49.07
C MET A 356 8.14 27.08 -49.71
N LYS A 357 8.35 27.25 -51.01
CA LYS A 357 7.64 28.21 -51.85
C LYS A 357 7.26 27.51 -53.15
N ASP A 358 5.97 27.50 -53.49
CA ASP A 358 5.44 26.89 -54.71
C ASP A 358 5.91 25.42 -54.88
N ASP A 359 5.82 24.63 -53.80
CA ASP A 359 6.28 23.23 -53.68
C ASP A 359 7.79 22.99 -53.91
N ALA A 360 8.59 24.04 -53.98
CA ALA A 360 10.05 23.97 -54.00
C ALA A 360 10.66 24.33 -52.64
N ILE A 361 11.67 23.55 -52.21
CA ILE A 361 12.44 23.83 -50.99
C ILE A 361 13.39 25.01 -51.26
N MET A 362 13.13 26.13 -50.61
CA MET A 362 13.92 27.36 -50.74
C MET A 362 15.11 27.40 -49.78
N ALA A 363 14.91 26.88 -48.56
CA ALA A 363 15.96 26.87 -47.54
C ALA A 363 15.70 25.78 -46.50
N ILE A 364 16.78 25.21 -45.98
CA ILE A 364 16.77 24.31 -44.82
C ILE A 364 17.45 25.04 -43.67
N LEU A 365 16.77 25.12 -42.54
CA LEU A 365 17.20 25.88 -41.40
C LEU A 365 17.36 24.95 -40.19
N GLY A 366 18.51 25.06 -39.52
CA GLY A 366 18.87 24.21 -38.39
C GLY A 366 19.10 24.98 -37.10
N LYS A 367 19.76 24.30 -36.15
CA LYS A 367 20.00 24.68 -34.75
C LYS A 367 20.63 26.05 -34.45
N LYS A 368 21.09 26.79 -35.46
CA LYS A 368 21.80 28.08 -35.32
C LYS A 368 21.11 29.25 -36.01
N ASN A 369 20.03 28.98 -36.74
CA ASN A 369 19.34 30.01 -37.49
C ASN A 369 18.17 30.53 -36.66
N ILE A 370 18.13 31.85 -36.47
CA ILE A 370 17.02 32.54 -35.83
C ILE A 370 15.97 32.76 -36.89
N PHE A 371 14.72 32.46 -36.56
CA PHE A 371 13.59 32.75 -37.42
C PHE A 371 12.89 33.99 -36.87
N ILE A 372 12.89 35.02 -37.69
CA ILE A 372 11.97 36.14 -37.58
C ILE A 372 11.24 36.10 -38.92
N PHE A 373 9.94 35.80 -38.89
CA PHE A 373 9.10 36.00 -40.07
C PHE A 373 8.61 37.45 -40.09
#